data_AF-A0A261U450-F1
#
_entry.id   AF-A0A261U450-F1
#
_cell.length_a   1.000
_cell.length_b   1.000
_cell.length_c   1.000
_cell.angle_alpha   90.00
_cell.angle_beta   90.00
_cell.angle_gamma   90.00
#
_symmetry.space_group_name_H-M   'P 1'
#
loop_
_entity.id
_entity.type
_entity.pdbx_description
1 polymer ?
#
loop_
_entity_poly.entity_id
_entity_poly.type
_entity_poly.pdbx_seq_one_letter_code
_entity_poly.pdbx_strand_id
1 'polypeptide(L)'
;MSVIVVSPSLVEQGDHADGRGYPLNHARIGWQTITRDAILNVSSETPGFPGAALSNPMTYERWRPASVPAWAGWDAGAPVEIDYIGIASHTLGSSGATIVIEYSDDNATWVTLETVEPADDKAMMLLFAPVTARYWVIRVYNSVASIGVVYLGRVLEMQRGLYGGHSPGTLSRQTEILPNKSEGGQFLGRSIIREGYATSYSWKNLTAAWYRQWFDPFVESARKYPFFIAWYPLKFPQEVLYAWCNDDIQPSNQGQRDLMSVGFSVEAIA
;
A
#
# COMPACT_ATOMS: atom_id res chain seq x y z
N MET A 1 -21.95 5.47 -0.14
CA MET A 1 -21.08 6.51 -0.72
C MET A 1 -19.77 6.42 0.04
N SER A 2 -18.75 5.83 -0.56
CA SER A 2 -17.49 5.47 0.09
C SER A 2 -16.49 6.63 0.01
N VAL A 3 -15.80 6.86 1.13
CA VAL A 3 -14.89 7.99 1.35
C VAL A 3 -13.53 7.72 0.68
N ILE A 4 -13.02 8.78 0.08
CA ILE A 4 -11.77 8.97 -0.66
C ILE A 4 -10.57 8.93 0.30
N VAL A 5 -9.39 8.46 -0.15
CA VAL A 5 -8.13 9.12 0.26
C VAL A 5 -7.13 9.26 -0.90
N VAL A 6 -7.49 10.12 -1.85
CA VAL A 6 -6.52 11.07 -2.41
C VAL A 6 -6.82 12.34 -1.63
N SER A 7 -5.89 12.82 -0.80
CA SER A 7 -6.15 14.03 -0.02
C SER A 7 -6.67 15.15 -0.95
N PRO A 8 -7.67 15.95 -0.54
CA PRO A 8 -8.10 17.11 -1.32
C PRO A 8 -6.98 18.14 -1.55
N SER A 9 -5.84 18.01 -0.86
CA SER A 9 -4.63 18.83 -1.07
C SER A 9 -3.59 18.18 -2.00
N LEU A 10 -3.90 17.07 -2.68
CA LEU A 10 -2.98 16.47 -3.64
C LEU A 10 -2.94 17.31 -4.92
N VAL A 11 -1.83 18.03 -5.08
CA VAL A 11 -1.59 18.85 -6.27
C VAL A 11 -1.32 17.93 -7.45
N GLU A 12 -2.12 18.06 -8.51
CA GLU A 12 -2.07 17.21 -9.71
C GLU A 12 -0.79 17.34 -10.54
N GLN A 13 0.17 18.18 -10.14
CA GLN A 13 1.34 18.50 -10.96
C GLN A 13 2.54 18.98 -10.14
N GLY A 14 3.73 18.44 -10.42
CA GLY A 14 5.02 19.16 -10.40
C GLY A 14 5.58 19.70 -9.08
N ASP A 15 4.84 19.72 -7.98
CA ASP A 15 5.20 20.55 -6.80
C ASP A 15 6.04 19.83 -5.74
N HIS A 16 6.47 18.58 -5.98
CA HIS A 16 7.51 18.01 -5.13
C HIS A 16 8.82 18.76 -5.39
N ALA A 17 9.35 19.44 -4.37
CA ALA A 17 10.57 20.25 -4.46
C ALA A 17 11.82 19.45 -4.92
N ASP A 18 11.75 18.12 -4.91
CA ASP A 18 12.77 17.18 -5.36
C ASP A 18 12.62 16.73 -6.83
N GLY A 19 11.64 17.27 -7.57
CA GLY A 19 11.39 16.94 -8.98
C GLY A 19 10.65 15.62 -9.22
N ARG A 20 10.05 15.02 -8.17
CA ARG A 20 9.30 13.75 -8.30
C ARG A 20 7.90 13.86 -8.90
N GLY A 21 7.39 15.05 -9.19
CA GLY A 21 5.98 15.26 -9.57
C GLY A 21 5.59 14.75 -10.95
N TYR A 22 5.08 13.52 -11.02
CA TYR A 22 4.38 12.99 -12.18
C TYR A 22 2.86 13.03 -11.98
N PRO A 23 2.03 13.09 -13.03
CA PRO A 23 0.59 13.21 -12.83
C PRO A 23 -0.02 11.98 -12.15
N LEU A 24 -1.17 12.14 -11.48
CA LEU A 24 -1.88 11.08 -10.76
C LEU A 24 -2.56 10.02 -11.67
N ASN A 25 -2.39 10.14 -12.98
CA ASN A 25 -2.71 9.08 -13.95
C ASN A 25 -1.55 8.08 -14.15
N HIS A 26 -0.40 8.33 -13.51
CA HIS A 26 0.70 7.39 -13.44
C HIS A 26 0.62 6.55 -12.16
N ALA A 27 1.15 5.33 -12.24
CA ALA A 27 1.15 4.44 -11.10
C ALA A 27 1.99 4.99 -9.93
N ARG A 28 1.54 4.66 -8.72
CA ARG A 28 2.18 4.97 -7.45
C ARG A 28 2.56 3.67 -6.77
N ILE A 29 3.83 3.54 -6.39
CA ILE A 29 4.35 2.35 -5.73
C ILE A 29 4.84 2.75 -4.32
N GLY A 30 4.08 2.35 -3.30
CA GLY A 30 4.43 2.55 -1.89
C GLY A 30 5.28 1.40 -1.37
N TRP A 31 6.60 1.56 -1.41
CA TRP A 31 7.55 0.52 -0.98
C TRP A 31 8.43 0.94 0.20
N GLN A 32 8.72 2.24 0.34
CA GLN A 32 9.52 2.77 1.44
C GLN A 32 8.67 2.87 2.69
N THR A 33 9.18 2.37 3.81
CA THR A 33 8.46 2.52 5.08
C THR A 33 9.40 2.70 6.25
N ILE A 34 9.07 3.64 7.14
CA ILE A 34 9.73 3.79 8.44
C ILE A 34 9.24 2.76 9.45
N THR A 35 8.11 2.08 9.20
CA THR A 35 7.46 1.21 10.21
C THR A 35 8.30 0.01 10.65
N ARG A 36 9.30 -0.36 9.86
CA ARG A 36 10.24 -1.45 10.16
C ARG A 36 11.34 -1.05 11.15
N ASP A 37 11.76 0.21 11.11
CA ASP A 37 12.94 0.70 11.83
C ASP A 37 12.59 1.71 12.93
N ALA A 38 11.44 2.38 12.82
CA ALA A 38 10.95 3.34 13.80
C ALA A 38 10.52 2.65 15.11
N ILE A 39 10.63 3.39 16.21
CA ILE A 39 10.18 2.89 17.52
C ILE A 39 8.65 2.91 17.54
N LEU A 40 8.06 1.72 17.55
CA LEU A 40 6.61 1.52 17.63
C LEU A 40 6.15 1.53 19.09
N ASN A 41 5.07 2.27 19.36
CA ASN A 41 4.31 2.19 20.60
C ASN A 41 2.81 2.09 20.28
N VAL A 42 2.06 1.31 21.07
CA VAL A 42 0.61 1.15 20.90
C VAL A 42 -0.09 1.40 22.23
N SER A 43 -1.30 1.94 22.17
CA SER A 43 -2.09 2.28 23.36
C SER A 43 -2.49 1.05 24.18
N SER A 44 -2.79 -0.05 23.49
CA SER A 44 -3.23 -1.32 24.08
C SER A 44 -3.17 -2.42 23.03
N GLU A 45 -3.19 -3.67 23.48
CA GLU A 45 -3.20 -4.86 22.62
C GLU A 45 -4.05 -5.97 23.24
N THR A 46 -4.61 -6.82 22.38
CA THR A 46 -5.37 -8.02 22.75
C THR A 46 -4.45 -9.23 22.67
N PRO A 47 -4.54 -10.22 23.58
CA PRO A 47 -3.76 -11.46 23.48
C PRO A 47 -3.89 -12.12 22.10
N GLY A 48 -2.77 -12.46 21.48
CA GLY A 48 -2.70 -13.01 20.12
C GLY A 48 -2.74 -11.97 19.00
N PHE A 49 -2.87 -10.68 19.33
CA PHE A 49 -2.85 -9.56 18.37
C PHE A 49 -1.90 -8.43 18.83
N PRO A 50 -0.58 -8.72 18.90
CA PRO A 50 0.41 -7.82 19.47
C PRO A 50 0.60 -6.56 18.63
N GLY A 51 0.98 -5.44 19.27
CA GLY A 51 1.35 -4.21 18.56
C GLY A 51 2.50 -4.42 17.58
N ALA A 52 3.48 -5.26 17.94
CA ALA A 52 4.66 -5.57 17.14
C ALA A 52 4.36 -6.12 15.72
N ALA A 53 3.14 -6.62 15.49
CA ALA A 53 2.67 -7.01 14.17
C ALA A 53 2.82 -5.89 13.12
N LEU A 54 2.61 -4.63 13.53
CA LEU A 54 2.63 -3.48 12.64
C LEU A 54 4.04 -3.09 12.13
N SER A 55 5.10 -3.68 12.69
CA SER A 55 6.48 -3.46 12.23
C SER A 55 6.93 -4.45 11.17
N ASN A 56 6.13 -5.50 10.90
CA ASN A 56 6.47 -6.51 9.92
C ASN A 56 5.49 -6.48 8.71
N PRO A 57 5.91 -7.00 7.56
CA PRO A 57 5.07 -6.98 6.35
C PRO A 57 4.06 -8.14 6.28
N MET A 58 3.90 -8.93 7.34
CA MET A 58 3.13 -10.17 7.30
C MET A 58 1.64 -9.88 7.41
N THR A 59 0.84 -10.61 6.64
CA THR A 59 -0.61 -10.39 6.56
C THR A 59 -1.40 -11.23 7.57
N TYR A 60 -0.77 -12.26 8.16
CA TYR A 60 -1.41 -13.16 9.10
C TYR A 60 -1.26 -12.73 10.57
N GLU A 61 -0.25 -11.92 10.89
CA GLU A 61 -0.08 -11.31 12.21
C GLU A 61 -0.70 -9.91 12.18
N ARG A 62 -1.49 -9.57 13.21
CA ARG A 62 -2.23 -8.30 13.23
C ARG A 62 -2.23 -7.70 14.61
N TRP A 63 -2.19 -6.39 14.70
CA TRP A 63 -2.49 -5.66 15.93
C TRP A 63 -4.00 -5.51 16.09
N ARG A 64 -4.48 -5.62 17.33
CA ARG A 64 -5.86 -5.32 17.71
C ARG A 64 -5.88 -4.69 19.10
N PRO A 65 -6.35 -3.44 19.26
CA PRO A 65 -6.43 -2.81 20.56
C PRO A 65 -7.49 -3.48 21.44
N ALA A 66 -7.33 -3.38 22.76
CA ALA A 66 -8.27 -3.95 23.72
C ALA A 66 -9.61 -3.19 23.78
N SER A 67 -9.59 -1.89 23.49
CA SER A 67 -10.74 -1.00 23.44
C SER A 67 -10.41 0.22 22.56
N VAL A 68 -11.43 0.98 22.17
CA VAL A 68 -11.27 2.28 21.50
C VAL A 68 -11.70 3.42 22.44
N PRO A 69 -11.12 4.64 22.33
CA PRO A 69 -10.11 5.06 21.36
C PRO A 69 -8.75 4.41 21.61
N ALA A 70 -8.07 4.03 20.53
CA ALA A 70 -6.75 3.41 20.55
C ALA A 70 -5.81 4.11 19.57
N TRP A 71 -4.51 3.87 19.69
CA TRP A 71 -3.54 4.41 18.76
C TRP A 71 -2.33 3.48 18.59
N ALA A 72 -1.73 3.55 17.40
CA ALA A 72 -0.39 3.04 17.10
C ALA A 72 0.46 4.21 16.61
N GLY A 73 1.65 4.37 17.18
CA GLY A 73 2.51 5.51 16.95
C GLY A 73 3.95 5.09 16.67
N TRP A 74 4.58 5.80 15.75
CA TRP A 74 5.95 5.58 15.32
C TRP A 74 6.79 6.83 15.60
N ASP A 75 7.91 6.65 16.31
CA ASP A 75 8.98 7.65 16.44
C ASP A 75 10.11 7.30 15.47
N ALA A 76 10.29 8.12 14.43
CA ALA A 76 11.35 7.94 13.44
C ALA A 76 12.75 8.32 13.97
N GLY A 77 12.87 8.83 15.19
CA GLY A 77 14.10 9.30 15.82
C GLY A 77 14.58 10.68 15.34
N ALA A 78 14.23 11.05 14.12
CA ALA A 78 14.45 12.36 13.52
C ALA A 78 13.29 12.71 12.56
N PRO A 79 13.12 13.98 12.17
CA PRO A 79 12.14 14.36 11.16
C PRO A 79 12.38 13.63 9.84
N VAL A 80 11.35 12.98 9.32
CA VAL A 80 11.35 12.26 8.05
C VAL A 80 10.24 12.78 7.17
N GLU A 81 10.51 12.85 5.87
CA GLU A 81 9.52 13.27 4.89
C GLU A 81 8.69 12.07 4.41
N ILE A 82 7.37 12.19 4.47
CA ILE A 82 6.40 11.15 4.11
C ILE A 82 5.33 11.77 3.21
N ASP A 83 4.97 11.07 2.13
CA ASP A 83 3.93 11.47 1.17
C ASP A 83 2.91 10.35 0.87
N TYR A 84 3.06 9.19 1.52
CA TYR A 84 2.03 8.16 1.51
C TYR A 84 1.93 7.34 2.80
N ILE A 85 0.73 6.78 2.99
CA ILE A 85 0.44 5.78 4.01
C ILE A 85 -0.31 4.61 3.36
N GLY A 86 0.22 3.40 3.46
CA GLY A 86 -0.44 2.18 2.99
C GLY A 86 -0.96 1.37 4.17
N ILE A 87 -2.19 0.87 4.10
CA ILE A 87 -2.78 -0.01 5.11
C ILE A 87 -3.37 -1.24 4.43
N ALA A 88 -3.04 -2.43 4.94
CA ALA A 88 -3.53 -3.70 4.42
C ALA A 88 -3.78 -4.73 5.52
N SER A 89 -4.50 -5.80 5.17
CA SER A 89 -4.88 -6.88 6.09
C SER A 89 -5.57 -6.36 7.36
N HIS A 90 -6.61 -5.55 7.17
CA HIS A 90 -7.34 -4.93 8.27
C HIS A 90 -8.82 -5.35 8.28
N THR A 91 -9.51 -5.04 9.37
CA THR A 91 -10.97 -5.20 9.49
C THR A 91 -11.70 -3.88 9.68
N LEU A 92 -11.04 -2.76 9.36
CA LEU A 92 -11.57 -1.40 9.61
C LEU A 92 -12.96 -1.18 8.99
N GLY A 93 -13.18 -1.59 7.75
CA GLY A 93 -14.43 -1.36 7.05
C GLY A 93 -15.56 -2.25 7.55
N SER A 94 -15.30 -3.55 7.69
CA SER A 94 -16.31 -4.48 8.22
C SER A 94 -16.65 -4.22 9.69
N SER A 95 -15.72 -3.67 10.47
CA SER A 95 -15.93 -3.33 11.88
C SER A 95 -16.59 -1.96 12.07
N GLY A 96 -16.66 -1.11 11.02
CA GLY A 96 -17.14 0.27 11.12
C GLY A 96 -16.24 1.16 11.97
N ALA A 97 -14.92 0.95 11.91
CA ALA A 97 -13.94 1.74 12.64
C ALA A 97 -13.54 2.99 11.83
N THR A 98 -13.30 4.09 12.53
CA THR A 98 -12.77 5.33 11.94
C THR A 98 -11.30 5.44 12.32
N ILE A 99 -10.45 5.77 11.35
CA ILE A 99 -9.04 6.07 11.61
C ILE A 99 -8.76 7.56 11.44
N VAL A 100 -7.93 8.11 12.32
CA VAL A 100 -7.43 9.48 12.23
C VAL A 100 -5.92 9.41 12.19
N ILE A 101 -5.34 10.00 11.15
CA ILE A 101 -3.89 10.03 10.97
C ILE A 101 -3.40 11.40 11.42
N GLU A 102 -2.39 11.38 12.27
CA GLU A 102 -1.78 12.57 12.83
C GLU A 102 -0.26 12.49 12.76
N TYR A 103 0.36 13.65 12.72
CA TYR A 103 1.81 13.78 12.86
C TYR A 103 2.16 14.86 13.88
N SER A 104 3.39 14.82 14.36
CA SER A 104 3.92 15.76 15.34
C SER A 104 5.44 15.88 15.21
N ASP A 105 5.96 17.08 15.51
CA ASP A 105 7.41 17.33 15.62
C ASP A 105 7.93 17.12 17.04
N ASP A 106 7.06 17.24 18.05
CA ASP A 106 7.42 17.31 19.48
C ASP A 106 6.78 16.21 20.35
N ASN A 107 5.95 15.35 19.75
CA ASN A 107 5.16 14.32 20.43
C ASN A 107 4.16 14.86 21.48
N ALA A 108 3.79 16.14 21.36
CA ALA A 108 2.87 16.81 22.28
C ALA A 108 1.74 17.53 21.51
N THR A 109 2.11 18.25 20.46
CA THR A 109 1.20 18.96 19.57
C THR A 109 0.97 18.11 18.33
N TRP A 110 -0.26 17.66 18.14
CA TRP A 110 -0.65 16.78 17.03
C TRP A 110 -1.41 17.56 15.97
N VAL A 111 -1.01 17.37 14.71
CA VAL A 111 -1.72 17.91 13.55
C VAL A 111 -2.41 16.74 12.84
N THR A 112 -3.73 16.85 12.68
CA THR A 112 -4.51 15.89 11.91
C THR A 112 -4.20 16.04 10.42
N LEU A 113 -3.71 14.96 9.81
CA LEU A 113 -3.50 14.86 8.37
C LEU A 113 -4.80 14.52 7.65
N GLU A 114 -5.49 13.46 8.10
CA GLU A 114 -6.69 12.95 7.44
C GLU A 114 -7.55 12.12 8.40
N THR A 115 -8.87 12.12 8.18
CA THR A 115 -9.81 11.21 8.85
C THR A 115 -10.44 10.28 7.81
N VAL A 116 -10.34 8.97 8.03
CA VAL A 116 -10.79 7.96 7.08
C VAL A 116 -11.80 7.04 7.73
N GLU A 117 -12.88 6.78 7.00
CA GLU A 117 -13.91 5.80 7.34
C GLU A 117 -13.94 4.74 6.24
N PRO A 118 -13.11 3.69 6.35
CA PRO A 118 -13.06 2.64 5.34
C PRO A 118 -14.43 1.98 5.15
N ALA A 119 -14.81 1.77 3.89
CA ALA A 119 -16.08 1.12 3.54
C ALA A 119 -15.94 -0.40 3.35
N ASP A 120 -14.72 -0.88 3.08
CA ASP A 120 -14.38 -2.29 2.95
C ASP A 120 -13.02 -2.59 3.60
N ASP A 121 -12.62 -3.86 3.57
CA ASP A 121 -11.37 -4.34 4.20
C ASP A 121 -10.21 -4.49 3.21
N LYS A 122 -10.34 -3.91 2.01
CA LYS A 122 -9.30 -3.99 0.98
C LYS A 122 -8.11 -3.12 1.36
N ALA A 123 -6.96 -3.46 0.80
CA ALA A 123 -5.77 -2.61 0.89
C ALA A 123 -6.10 -1.18 0.43
N MET A 124 -5.61 -0.20 1.18
CA MET A 124 -5.79 1.22 0.89
C MET A 124 -4.45 1.94 0.91
N MET A 125 -4.37 3.02 0.14
CA MET A 125 -3.22 3.90 0.13
C MET A 125 -3.70 5.35 0.16
N LEU A 126 -3.25 6.09 1.17
CA LEU A 126 -3.46 7.50 1.34
C LEU A 126 -2.28 8.20 0.71
N LEU A 127 -2.53 9.04 -0.28
CA LEU A 127 -1.53 9.88 -0.92
C LEU A 127 -1.78 11.33 -0.51
N PHE A 128 -0.73 12.08 -0.20
CA PHE A 128 -0.80 13.47 0.24
C PHE A 128 0.47 14.25 -0.15
N ALA A 129 0.43 15.58 -0.03
CA ALA A 129 1.62 16.40 -0.22
C ALA A 129 2.69 16.04 0.83
N PRO A 130 4.00 16.05 0.50
CA PRO A 130 5.03 15.67 1.44
C PRO A 130 4.95 16.45 2.75
N VAL A 131 4.94 15.72 3.86
CA VAL A 131 4.98 16.27 5.22
C VAL A 131 6.24 15.74 5.87
N THR A 132 7.03 16.65 6.43
CA THR A 132 8.21 16.32 7.22
C THR A 132 7.85 16.39 8.70
N ALA A 133 7.91 15.24 9.38
CA ALA A 133 7.64 15.14 10.81
C ALA A 133 8.39 13.97 11.44
N ARG A 134 8.63 14.01 12.75
CA ARG A 134 9.32 12.94 13.48
C ARG A 134 8.36 11.85 13.98
N TYR A 135 7.19 12.26 14.45
CA TYR A 135 6.21 11.38 15.08
C TYR A 135 4.99 11.24 14.18
N TRP A 136 4.52 9.99 14.04
CA TRP A 136 3.38 9.64 13.21
C TRP A 136 2.45 8.72 13.99
N VAL A 137 1.15 8.96 13.95
CA VAL A 137 0.16 8.18 14.69
C VAL A 137 -1.05 7.85 13.82
N ILE A 138 -1.50 6.60 13.92
CA ILE A 138 -2.83 6.18 13.48
C ILE A 138 -3.67 5.95 14.73
N ARG A 139 -4.71 6.77 14.91
CA ARG A 139 -5.73 6.60 15.94
C ARG A 139 -6.91 5.83 15.40
N VAL A 140 -7.50 4.97 16.22
CA VAL A 140 -8.67 4.15 15.90
C VAL A 140 -9.81 4.52 16.84
N TYR A 141 -10.97 4.84 16.25
CA TYR A 141 -12.20 5.26 16.93
C TYR A 141 -13.39 4.38 16.50
N ASN A 142 -14.52 4.59 17.18
CA ASN A 142 -15.84 4.01 16.94
C ASN A 142 -15.95 2.50 17.17
N SER A 143 -15.01 1.70 16.69
CA SER A 143 -15.04 0.24 16.81
C SER A 143 -13.64 -0.35 16.89
N VAL A 144 -13.49 -1.44 17.64
CA VAL A 144 -12.22 -2.18 17.70
C VAL A 144 -12.05 -2.96 16.40
N ALA A 145 -10.98 -2.66 15.67
CA ALA A 145 -10.59 -3.35 14.45
C ALA A 145 -9.17 -3.90 14.54
N SER A 146 -8.85 -4.87 13.69
CA SER A 146 -7.48 -5.37 13.53
C SER A 146 -6.79 -4.71 12.34
N ILE A 147 -5.48 -4.50 12.43
CA ILE A 147 -4.63 -3.96 11.36
C ILE A 147 -3.36 -4.84 11.28
N GLY A 148 -3.08 -5.39 10.11
CA GLY A 148 -1.90 -6.23 9.87
C GLY A 148 -0.69 -5.44 9.39
N VAL A 149 -0.88 -4.68 8.31
CA VAL A 149 0.23 -4.00 7.63
C VAL A 149 0.00 -2.50 7.59
N VAL A 150 1.02 -1.74 7.98
CA VAL A 150 1.08 -0.28 7.81
C VAL A 150 2.43 0.09 7.22
N TYR A 151 2.41 0.81 6.09
CA TYR A 151 3.59 1.43 5.50
C TYR A 151 3.48 2.95 5.59
N LEU A 152 4.53 3.61 6.06
CA LEU A 152 4.65 5.07 6.21
C LEU A 152 5.94 5.51 5.53
N GLY A 153 5.87 6.19 4.38
CA GLY A 153 7.12 6.65 3.74
C GLY A 153 6.92 7.48 2.49
N ARG A 154 7.90 7.40 1.59
CA ARG A 154 7.83 8.09 0.30
C ARG A 154 7.45 7.15 -0.85
N VAL A 155 6.53 7.61 -1.67
CA VAL A 155 5.98 6.88 -2.79
C VAL A 155 6.89 7.02 -4.00
N LEU A 156 7.04 5.93 -4.75
CA LEU A 156 7.66 5.97 -6.06
C LEU A 156 6.60 6.36 -7.10
N GLU A 157 6.80 7.52 -7.71
CA GLU A 157 5.96 8.02 -8.80
C GLU A 157 6.49 7.55 -10.14
N MET A 158 5.72 6.77 -10.89
CA MET A 158 6.16 6.27 -12.18
C MET A 158 6.27 7.39 -13.22
N GLN A 159 7.37 7.40 -13.98
CA GLN A 159 7.58 8.41 -15.05
C GLN A 159 6.57 8.31 -16.20
N ARG A 160 5.96 7.13 -16.40
CA ARG A 160 5.02 6.87 -17.49
C ARG A 160 3.76 6.20 -16.95
N GLY A 161 2.60 6.62 -17.45
CA GLY A 161 1.34 5.89 -17.27
C GLY A 161 1.34 4.57 -18.05
N LEU A 162 0.46 3.66 -17.65
CA LEU A 162 0.20 2.41 -18.37
C LEU A 162 -0.77 2.71 -19.53
N TYR A 163 -0.34 2.45 -20.77
CA TYR A 163 -1.14 2.73 -21.96
C TYR A 163 -1.84 1.46 -22.47
N GLY A 164 -3.00 1.13 -21.88
CA GLY A 164 -3.82 -0.02 -22.28
C GLY A 164 -3.16 -1.40 -22.10
N GLY A 165 -3.96 -2.46 -21.90
CA GLY A 165 -3.45 -3.82 -21.70
C GLY A 165 -3.01 -4.15 -20.26
N HIS A 166 -3.22 -3.24 -19.31
CA HIS A 166 -3.21 -3.58 -17.89
C HIS A 166 -4.58 -4.14 -17.50
N SER A 167 -4.61 -5.34 -16.93
CA SER A 167 -5.81 -5.88 -16.30
C SER A 167 -5.85 -5.37 -14.86
N PRO A 168 -6.87 -4.59 -14.46
CA PRO A 168 -6.98 -4.08 -13.09
C PRO A 168 -6.85 -5.21 -12.08
N GLY A 169 -5.92 -5.07 -11.13
CA GLY A 169 -5.60 -6.16 -10.21
C GLY A 169 -6.79 -6.53 -9.33
N THR A 170 -7.55 -5.55 -8.83
CA THR A 170 -8.79 -5.74 -8.06
C THR A 170 -9.89 -6.50 -8.81
N LEU A 171 -9.81 -6.55 -10.14
CA LEU A 171 -10.71 -7.32 -11.00
C LEU A 171 -10.08 -8.64 -11.48
N SER A 172 -8.77 -8.81 -11.33
CA SER A 172 -7.99 -9.98 -11.77
C SER A 172 -7.86 -11.01 -10.65
N ARG A 173 -9.01 -11.57 -10.24
CA ARG A 173 -9.07 -12.59 -9.18
C ARG A 173 -8.38 -13.87 -9.62
N GLN A 174 -7.39 -14.29 -8.85
CA GLN A 174 -6.81 -15.62 -8.94
C GLN A 174 -7.40 -16.46 -7.79
N THR A 175 -8.27 -17.39 -8.15
CA THR A 175 -8.94 -18.27 -7.20
C THR A 175 -8.54 -19.71 -7.48
N GLU A 176 -7.92 -20.37 -6.51
CA GLU A 176 -7.69 -21.81 -6.57
C GLU A 176 -8.97 -22.52 -6.08
N ILE A 177 -9.59 -23.30 -6.96
CA ILE A 177 -10.86 -23.99 -6.73
C ILE A 177 -10.59 -25.50 -6.74
N LEU A 178 -10.85 -26.18 -5.63
CA LEU A 178 -10.91 -27.65 -5.60
C LEU A 178 -12.35 -28.09 -5.85
N PRO A 179 -12.65 -28.73 -7.00
CA PRO A 179 -13.97 -29.29 -7.26
C PRO A 179 -14.13 -30.61 -6.50
N ASN A 180 -15.19 -30.73 -5.69
CA ASN A 180 -15.62 -32.04 -5.21
C ASN A 180 -16.42 -32.70 -6.33
N LYS A 181 -15.87 -33.80 -6.87
CA LYS A 181 -16.47 -34.57 -7.96
C LYS A 181 -16.83 -35.96 -7.44
N SER A 182 -18.05 -36.44 -7.71
CA SER A 182 -18.43 -37.82 -7.36
C SER A 182 -17.65 -38.85 -8.20
N GLU A 183 -17.56 -40.11 -7.76
CA GLU A 183 -16.96 -41.20 -8.59
C GLU A 183 -17.67 -41.35 -9.96
N GLY A 184 -18.94 -40.95 -10.07
CA GLY A 184 -19.70 -40.88 -11.33
C GLY A 184 -19.53 -39.59 -12.13
N GLY A 185 -18.65 -38.68 -11.69
CA GLY A 185 -18.30 -37.46 -12.40
C GLY A 185 -19.23 -36.27 -12.24
N GLN A 186 -20.16 -36.30 -11.28
CA GLN A 186 -21.11 -35.21 -11.03
C GLN A 186 -20.48 -34.11 -10.16
N PHE A 187 -20.84 -32.85 -10.44
CA PHE A 187 -20.41 -31.68 -9.69
C PHE A 187 -21.18 -31.61 -8.36
N LEU A 188 -20.49 -31.88 -7.25
CA LEU A 188 -21.10 -31.92 -5.91
C LEU A 188 -20.93 -30.61 -5.12
N GLY A 189 -20.16 -29.67 -5.68
CA GLY A 189 -19.83 -28.40 -5.05
C GLY A 189 -18.36 -28.04 -5.26
N ARG A 190 -18.02 -26.81 -4.90
CA ARG A 190 -16.64 -26.30 -4.94
C ARG A 190 -16.34 -25.58 -3.63
N SER A 191 -15.16 -25.82 -3.08
CA SER A 191 -14.61 -24.99 -2.01
C SER A 191 -13.56 -24.06 -2.60
N ILE A 192 -13.57 -22.80 -2.19
CA ILE A 192 -12.56 -21.81 -2.56
C ILE A 192 -11.45 -21.91 -1.51
N ILE A 193 -10.20 -22.15 -1.93
CA ILE A 193 -9.09 -22.44 -1.01
C ILE A 193 -8.14 -21.26 -0.83
N ARG A 194 -7.95 -20.48 -1.89
CA ARG A 194 -7.14 -19.26 -1.87
C ARG A 194 -7.78 -18.23 -2.78
N GLU A 195 -8.05 -17.05 -2.25
CA GLU A 195 -8.41 -15.87 -3.02
C GLU A 195 -7.25 -14.88 -2.94
N GLY A 196 -6.77 -14.45 -4.10
CA GLY A 196 -5.81 -13.36 -4.24
C GLY A 196 -6.03 -12.66 -5.57
N TYR A 197 -5.23 -11.63 -5.84
CA TYR A 197 -5.18 -11.01 -7.16
C TYR A 197 -3.85 -11.33 -7.81
N ALA A 198 -3.87 -11.53 -9.13
CA ALA A 198 -2.64 -11.54 -9.91
C ALA A 198 -2.78 -10.63 -11.12
N THR A 199 -1.76 -9.80 -11.33
CA THR A 199 -1.71 -8.89 -12.47
C THR A 199 -0.27 -8.70 -12.92
N SER A 200 -0.09 -8.19 -14.13
CA SER A 200 1.22 -7.85 -14.65
C SER A 200 1.25 -6.38 -15.05
N TYR A 201 2.37 -5.74 -14.76
CA TYR A 201 2.62 -4.37 -15.12
C TYR A 201 3.77 -4.30 -16.10
N SER A 202 3.63 -3.47 -17.14
CA SER A 202 4.69 -3.26 -18.13
C SER A 202 4.75 -1.79 -18.53
N TRP A 203 5.92 -1.19 -18.29
CA TRP A 203 6.23 0.17 -18.69
C TRP A 203 7.29 0.18 -19.79
N LYS A 204 7.13 1.11 -20.72
CA LYS A 204 8.08 1.38 -21.80
C LYS A 204 8.44 2.85 -21.80
N ASN A 205 9.58 3.17 -22.40
CA ASN A 205 10.07 4.54 -22.60
C ASN A 205 10.37 5.29 -21.29
N LEU A 206 10.90 4.56 -20.31
CA LEU A 206 11.48 5.11 -19.10
C LEU A 206 12.89 5.62 -19.41
N THR A 207 13.25 6.80 -18.92
CA THR A 207 14.61 7.32 -19.07
C THR A 207 15.56 6.48 -18.23
N ALA A 208 16.70 6.07 -18.78
CA ALA A 208 17.62 5.18 -18.09
C ALA A 208 18.20 5.79 -16.81
N ALA A 209 18.44 7.11 -16.79
CA ALA A 209 18.86 7.84 -15.59
C ALA A 209 17.80 7.80 -14.48
N TRP A 210 16.53 8.03 -14.83
CA TRP A 210 15.41 7.96 -13.88
C TRP A 210 15.25 6.54 -13.32
N TYR A 211 15.34 5.52 -14.18
CA TYR A 211 15.21 4.12 -13.77
C TYR A 211 16.25 3.79 -12.69
N ARG A 212 17.53 4.09 -12.95
CA ARG A 212 18.62 3.80 -12.02
C ARG A 212 18.51 4.59 -10.71
N GLN A 213 18.05 5.84 -10.78
CA GLN A 213 17.96 6.70 -9.60
C GLN A 213 16.78 6.35 -8.69
N TRP A 214 15.63 6.00 -9.26
CA TRP A 214 14.36 5.92 -8.51
C TRP A 214 13.71 4.54 -8.53
N PHE A 215 13.79 3.83 -9.64
CA PHE A 215 13.12 2.53 -9.80
C PHE A 215 14.00 1.36 -9.33
N ASP A 216 15.32 1.42 -9.55
CA ASP A 216 16.25 0.37 -9.16
C ASP A 216 16.29 0.11 -7.64
N PRO A 217 16.27 1.15 -6.76
CA PRO A 217 16.14 0.92 -5.32
C PRO A 217 14.84 0.19 -4.92
N PHE A 218 13.75 0.44 -5.66
CA PHE A 218 12.51 -0.33 -5.48
C PHE A 218 12.69 -1.79 -5.89
N VAL A 219 13.37 -2.05 -7.02
CA VAL A 219 13.65 -3.43 -7.48
C VAL A 219 14.41 -4.22 -6.43
N GLU A 220 15.43 -3.61 -5.80
CA GLU A 220 16.17 -4.26 -4.71
C GLU A 220 15.28 -4.58 -3.50
N SER A 221 14.40 -3.65 -3.11
CA SER A 221 13.45 -3.86 -2.00
C SER A 221 12.40 -4.92 -2.33
N ALA A 222 11.87 -4.93 -3.55
CA ALA A 222 10.78 -5.81 -4.00
C ALA A 222 11.17 -7.30 -3.98
N ARG A 223 12.47 -7.62 -4.01
CA ARG A 223 12.98 -8.99 -3.85
C ARG A 223 12.72 -9.56 -2.45
N LYS A 224 12.61 -8.71 -1.44
CA LYS A 224 12.50 -9.12 -0.03
C LYS A 224 11.17 -8.75 0.59
N TYR A 225 10.56 -7.66 0.13
CA TYR A 225 9.41 -7.07 0.78
C TYR A 225 8.27 -6.80 -0.20
N PRO A 226 7.01 -7.04 0.24
CA PRO A 226 5.84 -6.59 -0.48
C PRO A 226 5.72 -5.06 -0.47
N PHE A 227 4.87 -4.53 -1.34
CA PHE A 227 4.67 -3.11 -1.58
C PHE A 227 3.21 -2.81 -1.93
N PHE A 228 2.81 -1.55 -1.78
CA PHE A 228 1.54 -1.05 -2.26
C PHE A 228 1.68 -0.59 -3.70
N ILE A 229 0.69 -0.86 -4.55
CA ILE A 229 0.63 -0.31 -5.90
C ILE A 229 -0.78 0.17 -6.22
N ALA A 230 -0.87 1.42 -6.68
CA ALA A 230 -2.07 2.00 -7.29
C ALA A 230 -1.73 2.38 -8.73
N TRP A 231 -2.41 1.78 -9.70
CA TRP A 231 -2.01 1.90 -11.10
C TRP A 231 -2.48 3.20 -11.75
N TYR A 232 -3.63 3.73 -11.31
CA TYR A 232 -4.20 5.02 -11.75
C TYR A 232 -5.02 5.65 -10.61
N PRO A 233 -4.35 6.27 -9.63
CA PRO A 233 -5.01 6.86 -8.46
C PRO A 233 -6.15 7.85 -8.79
N LEU A 234 -5.97 8.70 -9.81
CA LEU A 234 -6.95 9.74 -10.14
C LEU A 234 -8.30 9.18 -10.66
N LYS A 235 -8.29 8.09 -11.42
CA LYS A 235 -9.51 7.51 -12.01
C LYS A 235 -10.02 6.29 -11.25
N PHE A 236 -9.10 5.53 -10.65
CA PHE A 236 -9.38 4.29 -9.95
C PHE A 236 -8.75 4.29 -8.55
N PRO A 237 -9.17 5.22 -7.67
CA PRO A 237 -8.58 5.38 -6.34
C PRO A 237 -8.78 4.16 -5.43
N GLN A 238 -9.76 3.31 -5.74
CA GLN A 238 -10.04 2.06 -5.00
C GLN A 238 -9.21 0.87 -5.48
N GLU A 239 -8.44 1.02 -6.55
CA GLU A 239 -7.67 -0.07 -7.15
C GLU A 239 -6.23 -0.04 -6.63
N VAL A 240 -6.12 -0.28 -5.32
CA VAL A 240 -4.88 -0.42 -4.59
C VAL A 240 -4.65 -1.89 -4.26
N LEU A 241 -3.42 -2.36 -4.45
CA LEU A 241 -3.02 -3.72 -4.09
C LEU A 241 -1.86 -3.67 -3.11
N TYR A 242 -1.90 -4.55 -2.11
CA TYR A 242 -0.70 -4.94 -1.36
C TYR A 242 -0.14 -6.21 -1.97
N ALA A 243 0.98 -6.06 -2.68
CA ALA A 243 1.46 -7.01 -3.66
C ALA A 243 2.93 -7.39 -3.45
N TRP A 244 3.34 -8.53 -3.99
CA TRP A 244 4.73 -9.00 -4.05
C TRP A 244 5.03 -9.63 -5.40
N CYS A 245 6.32 -9.64 -5.76
CA CYS A 245 6.81 -10.28 -6.96
C CYS A 245 7.18 -11.74 -6.68
N ASN A 246 6.84 -12.64 -7.59
CA ASN A 246 7.31 -14.04 -7.53
C ASN A 246 8.64 -14.24 -8.28
N ASP A 247 8.97 -13.34 -9.19
CA ASP A 247 10.15 -13.39 -10.04
C ASP A 247 10.93 -12.07 -9.95
N ASP A 248 12.22 -12.12 -10.31
CA ASP A 248 13.07 -10.94 -10.35
C ASP A 248 12.60 -9.94 -11.41
N ILE A 249 12.51 -8.66 -11.03
CA ILE A 249 12.22 -7.56 -11.95
C ILE A 249 13.47 -7.27 -12.79
N GLN A 250 13.37 -7.42 -14.11
CA GLN A 250 14.48 -7.20 -15.03
C GLN A 250 14.15 -6.11 -16.06
N PRO A 251 14.97 -5.04 -16.16
CA PRO A 251 14.82 -4.06 -17.21
C PRO A 251 15.43 -4.53 -18.53
N SER A 252 14.95 -3.97 -19.64
CA SER A 252 15.51 -4.14 -20.98
C SER A 252 15.74 -2.81 -21.66
N ASN A 253 16.90 -2.64 -22.31
CA ASN A 253 17.23 -1.45 -23.09
C ASN A 253 16.52 -1.52 -24.45
N GLN A 254 15.85 -0.44 -24.86
CA GLN A 254 15.05 -0.43 -26.10
C GLN A 254 15.86 -0.10 -27.37
N GLY A 255 17.17 0.13 -27.26
CA GLY A 255 18.12 0.24 -28.39
C GLY A 255 17.98 1.48 -29.29
N GLN A 256 16.86 2.20 -29.29
CA GLN A 256 16.64 3.37 -30.15
C GLN A 256 17.13 4.70 -29.54
N ARG A 257 17.13 4.81 -28.20
CA ARG A 257 17.58 5.96 -27.37
C ARG A 257 17.99 5.45 -25.98
N ASP A 258 18.43 6.32 -25.07
CA ASP A 258 18.71 5.99 -23.66
C ASP A 258 17.41 5.77 -22.84
N LEU A 259 16.64 4.79 -23.32
CA LEU A 259 15.32 4.42 -22.85
C LEU A 259 15.29 2.94 -22.47
N MET A 260 14.64 2.66 -21.35
CA MET A 260 14.44 1.33 -20.79
C MET A 260 12.95 0.98 -20.78
N SER A 261 12.68 -0.32 -20.78
CA SER A 261 11.38 -0.90 -20.49
C SER A 261 11.53 -1.87 -19.34
N VAL A 262 10.50 -1.98 -18.49
CA VAL A 262 10.46 -2.92 -17.37
C VAL A 262 9.07 -3.51 -17.28
N GLY A 263 9.00 -4.80 -16.97
CA GLY A 263 7.74 -5.45 -16.68
C GLY A 263 7.91 -6.53 -15.63
N PHE A 264 6.88 -6.72 -14.82
CA PHE A 264 6.85 -7.72 -13.77
C PHE A 264 5.43 -8.14 -13.44
N SER A 265 5.29 -9.36 -12.97
CA SER A 265 4.03 -9.93 -12.49
C SER A 265 3.99 -9.86 -10.97
N VAL A 266 2.80 -9.62 -10.42
CA VAL A 266 2.59 -9.56 -8.98
C VAL A 266 1.44 -10.46 -8.56
N GLU A 267 1.55 -11.01 -7.36
CA GLU A 267 0.44 -11.53 -6.58
C GLU A 267 0.10 -10.53 -5.48
N ALA A 268 -1.17 -10.46 -5.08
CA ALA A 268 -1.64 -9.59 -4.01
C ALA A 268 -2.73 -10.26 -3.18
N ILE A 269 -2.91 -9.77 -1.94
CA ILE A 269 -4.04 -10.19 -1.10
C ILE A 269 -5.37 -9.68 -1.67
N ALA A 270 -6.43 -10.46 -1.47
CA ALA A 270 -7.80 -10.16 -1.90
C ALA A 270 -8.44 -8.99 -1.12
#